data_AF-A0A4Y2KMZ2-F1
#
_entry.id   AF-A0A4Y2KMZ2-F1
#
_cell.length_a   1.000
_cell.length_b   1.000
_cell.length_c   1.000
_cell.angle_alpha   90.00
_cell.angle_beta   90.00
_cell.angle_gamma   90.00
#
_symmetry.space_group_name_H-M   'P 1'
#
loop_
_entity.id
_entity.type
_entity.pdbx_description
1 polymer ?
#
loop_
_entity_poly.entity_id
_entity_poly.type
_entity_poly.pdbx_seq_one_letter_code
_entity_poly.pdbx_strand_id
1 'polypeptide(L)'
;MIACVPSTCSLQDMRVIARKVTEETDFDIKIPQCYKKEKTPLQAVHWTVIFFLGLLLIMCIIGTAVELFSQKKTSTLRSVLETFSLYSNGRRLFSAPGGSSTEFCCIHGVRAFTMCWVVLGHTYVLMDFQLLKDPSAIQNWFRSLEFEFIHNGWLSVETFFLLSGILVTSGGLKFLQKSKGCFNVPVMALRRYLRLAPSLLLLMGLVFFLPLIGSGPFWYQHVDPQVESCTKYWWTSLLFISNWFGIDKGCTLVTWYLAADLQLYIVALFFLLVLNKYCKLGVAILVTSVIVSCFAVGLQTLVNNIMPSAMISAVNDDKVHQVLNHVHVYTPTHLGPYCIGMLLGYIVFKYREHKLARGYVITGWLLSILFAMSSVLGSHRFSTGDEESRALAILYAGVHRVVFSSAVAWVLYACITGRGGKGARN
;
A
#
# COMPACT_ATOMS: atom_id res chain seq x y z
N MET A 1 0.21 -3.47 -31.39
CA MET A 1 -0.19 -4.62 -32.24
C MET A 1 0.87 -5.70 -32.11
N ILE A 2 0.48 -6.96 -31.93
CA ILE A 2 1.42 -8.10 -31.87
C ILE A 2 1.23 -8.92 -33.13
N ALA A 3 2.32 -9.19 -33.84
CA ALA A 3 2.35 -10.02 -35.03
C ALA A 3 3.33 -11.18 -34.82
N CYS A 4 2.90 -12.40 -35.14
CA CYS A 4 3.77 -13.57 -35.13
C CYS A 4 4.51 -13.66 -36.47
N VAL A 5 5.83 -13.87 -36.39
CA VAL A 5 6.71 -13.97 -37.55
C VAL A 5 7.60 -15.20 -37.38
N PRO A 6 8.07 -15.86 -38.46
CA PRO A 6 8.96 -17.02 -38.33
C PRO A 6 10.17 -16.74 -37.43
N SER A 7 10.53 -17.71 -36.59
CA SER A 7 11.58 -17.57 -35.57
C SER A 7 12.99 -17.38 -36.13
N THR A 8 13.16 -17.51 -37.45
CA THR A 8 14.40 -17.26 -38.18
C THR A 8 14.60 -15.78 -38.54
N CYS A 9 13.53 -14.97 -38.54
CA CYS A 9 13.63 -13.55 -38.82
C CYS A 9 14.27 -12.81 -37.64
N SER A 10 15.34 -12.08 -37.91
CA SER A 10 15.98 -11.20 -36.93
C SER A 10 15.20 -9.90 -36.75
N LEU A 11 15.46 -9.18 -35.65
CA LEU A 11 14.92 -7.83 -35.45
C LEU A 11 15.32 -6.87 -36.59
N GLN A 12 16.51 -7.06 -37.17
CA GLN A 12 16.99 -6.27 -38.29
C GLN A 12 16.11 -6.48 -39.53
N ASP A 13 15.79 -7.74 -39.84
CA ASP A 13 14.93 -8.11 -40.98
C ASP A 13 13.54 -7.50 -40.82
N MET A 14 13.01 -7.54 -39.61
CA MET A 14 11.72 -6.93 -39.30
C MET A 14 11.73 -5.41 -39.46
N ARG A 15 12.78 -4.73 -39.03
CA ARG A 15 12.91 -3.28 -39.24
C ARG A 15 13.01 -2.90 -40.71
N VAL A 16 13.64 -3.73 -41.54
CA VAL A 16 13.70 -3.53 -43.00
C VAL A 16 12.31 -3.68 -43.62
N ILE A 17 11.56 -4.72 -43.23
CA ILE A 17 10.18 -4.93 -43.69
C ILE A 17 9.31 -3.75 -43.25
N ALA A 18 9.39 -3.34 -41.98
CA ALA A 18 8.64 -2.20 -41.45
C ALA A 18 8.91 -0.93 -42.25
N ARG A 19 10.18 -0.62 -42.54
CA ARG A 19 10.54 0.56 -43.33
C ARG A 19 9.91 0.56 -44.72
N LYS A 20 9.92 -0.58 -45.42
CA LYS A 20 9.27 -0.70 -46.73
C LYS A 20 7.76 -0.47 -46.66
N VAL A 21 7.10 -0.97 -45.62
CA VAL A 21 5.66 -0.74 -45.42
C VAL A 21 5.38 0.73 -45.08
N THR A 22 6.22 1.38 -44.28
CA THR A 22 6.15 2.82 -43.98
C THR A 22 6.40 3.68 -45.23
N GLU A 23 7.16 3.21 -46.22
CA GLU A 23 7.34 3.93 -47.49
C GLU A 23 6.12 3.82 -48.41
N GLU A 24 5.34 2.73 -48.30
CA GLU A 24 4.11 2.51 -49.08
C GLU A 24 2.83 2.98 -48.38
N THR A 25 2.89 3.32 -47.10
CA THR A 25 1.73 3.75 -46.28
C THR A 25 2.06 4.98 -45.44
N ASP A 26 1.07 5.82 -45.13
CA ASP A 26 1.24 7.00 -44.25
C ASP A 26 1.49 6.66 -42.76
N PHE A 27 1.75 5.39 -42.42
CA PHE A 27 1.91 4.93 -41.04
C PHE A 27 3.39 4.71 -40.69
N ASP A 28 3.90 5.40 -39.66
CA ASP A 28 5.23 5.17 -39.08
C ASP A 28 5.25 3.90 -38.22
N ILE A 29 5.58 2.75 -38.83
CA ILE A 29 5.66 1.46 -38.12
C ILE A 29 7.02 1.30 -37.45
N LYS A 30 7.02 1.33 -36.11
CA LYS A 30 8.21 1.02 -35.30
C LYS A 30 8.10 -0.38 -34.68
N ILE A 31 9.10 -1.22 -34.95
CA ILE A 31 9.24 -2.54 -34.33
C ILE A 31 10.34 -2.44 -33.25
N PRO A 32 9.95 -2.27 -31.97
CA PRO A 32 10.92 -2.11 -30.90
C PRO A 32 11.73 -3.38 -30.68
N GLN A 33 11.10 -4.56 -30.74
CA GLN A 33 11.77 -5.85 -30.56
C GLN A 33 11.04 -7.05 -31.17
N CYS A 34 11.74 -8.18 -31.26
CA CYS A 34 11.19 -9.50 -31.58
C CYS A 34 11.42 -10.44 -30.39
N TYR A 35 10.39 -11.19 -30.00
CA TYR A 35 10.49 -12.15 -28.89
C TYR A 35 10.57 -13.58 -29.40
N LYS A 36 11.49 -14.38 -28.85
CA LYS A 36 11.63 -15.81 -29.12
C LYS A 36 11.61 -16.58 -27.80
N LYS A 37 10.89 -17.70 -27.79
CA LYS A 37 10.82 -18.57 -26.62
C LYS A 37 12.14 -19.32 -26.45
N GLU A 38 12.97 -18.86 -25.53
CA GLU A 38 14.23 -19.49 -25.13
C GLU A 38 14.19 -19.90 -23.66
N LYS A 39 14.93 -20.94 -23.29
CA LYS A 39 15.01 -21.39 -21.90
C LYS A 39 15.91 -20.43 -21.11
N THR A 40 15.35 -19.72 -20.14
CA THR A 40 16.08 -18.86 -19.21
C THR A 40 16.90 -19.72 -18.22
N PRO A 41 18.23 -19.56 -18.14
CA PRO A 41 19.05 -20.31 -17.19
C PRO A 41 18.85 -19.81 -15.75
N LEU A 42 19.01 -20.72 -14.78
CA LEU A 42 18.98 -20.36 -13.37
C LEU A 42 20.22 -19.55 -12.98
N GLN A 43 20.00 -18.28 -12.66
CA GLN A 43 21.00 -17.38 -12.05
C GLN A 43 21.25 -17.69 -10.56
N ALA A 44 22.34 -17.14 -10.01
CA ALA A 44 22.73 -17.30 -8.60
C ALA A 44 21.64 -16.88 -7.61
N VAL A 45 20.87 -15.83 -7.92
CA VAL A 45 19.78 -15.32 -7.07
C VAL A 45 18.71 -16.40 -6.83
N HIS A 46 18.36 -17.20 -7.85
CA HIS A 46 17.39 -18.28 -7.70
C HIS A 46 17.88 -19.33 -6.72
N TRP A 47 19.15 -19.74 -6.83
CA TRP A 47 19.77 -20.68 -5.90
C TRP A 47 19.80 -20.15 -4.47
N THR A 48 20.08 -18.85 -4.29
CA THR A 48 20.03 -18.21 -2.97
C THR A 48 18.62 -18.26 -2.37
N VAL A 49 17.58 -17.91 -3.13
CA VAL A 49 16.20 -17.94 -2.64
C VAL A 49 15.74 -19.37 -2.33
N ILE A 50 16.05 -20.34 -3.21
CA ILE A 50 15.74 -21.76 -2.98
C ILE A 50 16.42 -22.27 -1.70
N PHE A 51 17.68 -21.90 -1.48
CA PHE A 51 18.42 -22.29 -0.28
C PHE A 51 17.75 -21.77 1.00
N PHE A 52 17.38 -20.49 1.06
CA PHE A 52 16.72 -19.92 2.25
C PHE A 52 15.30 -20.46 2.48
N LEU A 53 14.54 -20.70 1.41
CA LEU A 53 13.22 -21.36 1.51
C LEU A 53 13.35 -22.81 1.99
N GLY A 54 14.34 -23.54 1.48
CA GLY A 54 14.67 -24.89 1.94
C GLY A 54 15.06 -24.91 3.42
N LEU A 55 15.91 -23.97 3.85
CA LEU A 55 16.28 -23.83 5.27
C LEU A 55 15.06 -23.55 6.15
N LEU A 56 14.19 -22.61 5.75
CA LEU A 56 12.97 -22.29 6.48
C LEU A 56 12.04 -23.50 6.59
N LEU A 57 11.88 -24.25 5.49
CA LEU A 57 11.08 -25.47 5.47
C LEU A 57 11.65 -26.53 6.43
N ILE A 58 12.97 -26.72 6.44
CA ILE A 58 13.65 -27.62 7.37
C ILE A 58 13.41 -27.18 8.82
N MET A 59 13.55 -25.89 9.13
CA MET A 59 13.25 -25.36 10.47
C MET A 59 11.80 -25.60 10.89
N CYS A 60 10.84 -25.43 9.96
CA CYS A 60 9.44 -25.72 10.21
C CYS A 60 9.18 -27.21 10.48
N ILE A 61 9.80 -28.11 9.71
CA ILE A 61 9.69 -29.57 9.91
C ILE A 61 10.27 -29.96 11.26
N ILE A 62 11.49 -29.50 11.58
CA ILE A 62 12.15 -29.78 12.87
C ILE A 62 11.34 -29.21 14.03
N GLY A 63 10.89 -27.95 13.92
CA GLY A 63 10.07 -27.30 14.96
C GLY A 63 8.78 -28.05 15.25
N THR A 64 8.10 -28.51 14.19
CA THR A 64 6.87 -29.31 14.31
C THR A 64 7.15 -30.68 14.93
N ALA A 65 8.23 -31.36 14.52
CA ALA A 65 8.62 -32.64 15.09
C ALA A 65 9.01 -32.53 16.57
N VAL A 66 9.73 -31.48 16.96
CA VAL A 66 10.10 -31.23 18.36
C VAL A 66 8.87 -30.99 19.23
N GLU A 67 7.89 -30.22 18.76
CA GLU A 67 6.65 -29.98 19.51
C GLU A 67 5.85 -31.28 19.71
N LEU A 68 5.72 -32.11 18.66
CA LEU A 68 4.87 -33.31 18.70
C LEU A 68 5.51 -34.50 19.43
N PHE A 69 6.82 -34.70 19.28
CA PHE A 69 7.49 -35.92 19.75
C PHE A 69 8.36 -35.71 21.00
N SER A 70 8.70 -34.47 21.39
CA SER A 70 9.58 -34.23 22.53
C SER A 70 8.82 -33.93 23.82
N GLN A 71 8.95 -34.81 24.81
CA GLN A 71 8.46 -34.57 26.18
C GLN A 71 9.52 -33.96 27.13
N LYS A 72 10.69 -33.57 26.61
CA LYS A 72 11.78 -33.02 27.44
C LYS A 72 11.45 -31.64 28.03
N LYS A 73 12.04 -31.27 29.17
CA LYS A 73 11.89 -29.91 29.72
C LYS A 73 12.26 -28.83 28.70
N THR A 74 11.55 -27.70 28.73
CA THR A 74 11.75 -26.55 27.85
C THR A 74 13.16 -25.96 28.02
N SER A 75 13.99 -26.08 26.98
CA SER A 75 15.26 -25.36 26.85
C SER A 75 15.11 -24.14 25.93
N THR A 76 16.05 -23.18 25.98
CA THR A 76 16.04 -22.01 25.09
C THR A 76 16.02 -22.41 23.61
N LEU A 77 16.82 -23.42 23.24
CA LEU A 77 16.85 -23.96 21.89
C LEU A 77 15.51 -24.58 21.48
N ARG A 78 14.87 -25.32 22.39
CA ARG A 78 13.54 -25.90 22.14
C ARG A 78 12.50 -24.80 21.90
N SER A 79 12.50 -23.73 22.69
CA SER A 79 11.58 -22.59 22.51
C SER A 79 11.77 -21.90 21.15
N VAL A 80 13.02 -21.74 20.69
CA VAL A 80 13.31 -21.20 19.36
C VAL A 80 12.78 -22.13 18.26
N LEU A 81 13.01 -23.45 18.36
CA LEU A 81 12.52 -24.41 17.37
C LEU A 81 10.99 -24.50 17.33
N GLU A 82 10.33 -24.50 18.49
CA GLU A 82 8.87 -24.49 18.60
C GLU A 82 8.24 -23.23 17.98
N THR A 83 8.98 -22.11 17.92
CA THR A 83 8.52 -20.90 17.23
C THR A 83 8.27 -21.12 15.73
N PHE A 84 8.98 -22.08 15.11
CA PHE A 84 8.81 -22.46 13.70
C PHE A 84 7.78 -23.56 13.47
N SER A 85 7.18 -24.12 14.53
CA SER A 85 6.23 -25.22 14.39
C SER A 85 5.01 -24.83 13.57
N LEU A 86 4.72 -25.62 12.53
CA LEU A 86 3.53 -25.44 11.70
C LEU A 86 2.25 -25.80 12.46
N TYR A 87 2.32 -26.72 13.43
CA TYR A 87 1.15 -27.15 14.20
C TYR A 87 0.65 -26.03 15.12
N SER A 88 1.51 -25.48 15.99
CA SER A 88 1.14 -24.39 16.88
C SER A 88 0.75 -23.12 16.13
N ASN A 89 1.55 -22.74 15.12
CA ASN A 89 1.27 -21.56 14.31
C ASN A 89 0.00 -21.72 13.47
N GLY A 90 -0.25 -22.92 12.92
CA GLY A 90 -1.48 -23.25 12.21
C GLY A 90 -2.70 -23.16 13.13
N ARG A 91 -2.64 -23.76 14.33
CA ARG A 91 -3.73 -23.65 15.32
C ARG A 91 -4.00 -22.20 15.71
N ARG A 92 -2.95 -21.38 15.87
CA ARG A 92 -3.09 -19.93 16.14
C ARG A 92 -3.69 -19.18 14.96
N LEU A 93 -3.27 -19.50 13.74
CA LEU A 93 -3.76 -18.87 12.50
C LEU A 93 -5.25 -19.14 12.28
N PHE A 94 -5.70 -20.37 12.56
CA PHE A 94 -7.10 -20.78 12.39
C PHE A 94 -7.94 -20.61 13.66
N SER A 95 -7.35 -20.22 14.79
CA SER A 95 -8.10 -19.91 16.01
C SER A 95 -8.77 -18.55 15.94
N ALA A 96 -10.03 -18.48 16.39
CA ALA A 96 -10.68 -17.19 16.62
C ALA A 96 -9.96 -16.44 17.76
N PRO A 97 -9.74 -15.12 17.64
CA PRO A 97 -9.08 -14.35 18.69
C PRO A 97 -9.89 -14.39 20.00
N GLY A 98 -9.30 -14.97 21.06
CA GLY A 98 -9.90 -15.04 22.39
C GLY A 98 -9.37 -13.97 23.36
N GLY A 99 -10.28 -13.36 24.13
CA GLY A 99 -10.05 -12.93 25.53
C GLY A 99 -9.25 -11.65 25.85
N SER A 100 -8.57 -10.99 24.90
CA SER A 100 -7.87 -9.71 25.19
C SER A 100 -7.67 -8.78 23.99
N SER A 101 -7.93 -9.25 22.77
CA SER A 101 -7.82 -8.52 21.50
C SER A 101 -9.14 -7.94 20.99
N THR A 102 -10.24 -8.11 21.74
CA THR A 102 -11.57 -7.61 21.37
C THR A 102 -11.66 -6.10 21.23
N GLU A 103 -10.75 -5.34 21.87
CA GLU A 103 -10.72 -3.88 21.78
C GLU A 103 -10.55 -3.34 20.36
N PHE A 104 -9.97 -4.14 19.45
CA PHE A 104 -9.68 -3.73 18.07
C PHE A 104 -10.19 -4.74 17.03
N CYS A 105 -11.20 -5.56 17.36
CA CYS A 105 -11.77 -6.53 16.41
C CYS A 105 -12.22 -5.87 15.09
N CYS A 106 -12.83 -4.68 15.16
CA CYS A 106 -13.26 -3.95 13.97
C CYS A 106 -12.09 -3.53 13.04
N ILE A 107 -10.88 -3.32 13.57
CA ILE A 107 -9.69 -3.03 12.75
C ILE A 107 -9.38 -4.20 11.83
N HIS A 108 -9.56 -5.44 12.29
CA HIS A 108 -9.33 -6.62 11.44
C HIS A 108 -10.33 -6.67 10.28
N GLY A 109 -11.60 -6.36 10.53
CA GLY A 109 -12.63 -6.27 9.48
C GLY A 109 -12.31 -5.18 8.45
N VAL A 110 -11.98 -3.96 8.93
CA VAL A 110 -11.61 -2.84 8.04
C VAL A 110 -10.37 -3.18 7.20
N ARG A 111 -9.36 -3.85 7.78
CA ARG A 111 -8.19 -4.34 7.03
C ARG A 111 -8.57 -5.31 5.93
N ALA A 112 -9.47 -6.26 6.20
CA ALA A 112 -9.89 -7.24 5.22
C ALA A 112 -10.58 -6.56 4.03
N PHE A 113 -11.59 -5.70 4.29
CA PHE A 113 -12.28 -4.96 3.23
C PHE A 113 -11.33 -4.05 2.44
N THR A 114 -10.44 -3.34 3.13
CA THR A 114 -9.44 -2.48 2.47
C THR A 114 -8.49 -3.29 1.62
N MET A 115 -8.06 -4.48 2.07
CA MET A 115 -7.19 -5.35 1.29
C MET A 115 -7.89 -5.88 0.03
N CYS A 116 -9.17 -6.27 0.13
CA CYS A 116 -9.96 -6.63 -1.05
C CYS A 116 -10.03 -5.46 -2.05
N TRP A 117 -10.19 -4.23 -1.56
CA TRP A 117 -10.22 -3.04 -2.40
C TRP A 117 -8.86 -2.77 -3.06
N VAL A 118 -7.75 -2.94 -2.34
CA VAL A 118 -6.38 -2.84 -2.88
C VAL A 118 -6.15 -3.87 -3.99
N VAL A 119 -6.54 -5.14 -3.76
CA VAL A 119 -6.43 -6.22 -4.76
C VAL A 119 -7.24 -5.90 -6.02
N LEU A 120 -8.47 -5.40 -5.84
CA LEU A 120 -9.32 -4.96 -6.94
C LEU A 120 -8.63 -3.84 -7.73
N GLY A 121 -8.17 -2.78 -7.06
CA GLY A 121 -7.47 -1.67 -7.71
C GLY A 121 -6.24 -2.11 -8.49
N HIS A 122 -5.35 -2.91 -7.88
CA HIS A 122 -4.15 -3.40 -8.55
C HIS A 122 -4.44 -4.32 -9.74
N THR A 123 -5.58 -5.02 -9.75
CA THR A 123 -6.00 -5.83 -10.89
C THR A 123 -6.25 -4.95 -12.12
N TYR A 124 -6.87 -3.78 -11.94
CA TYR A 124 -7.08 -2.81 -13.03
C TYR A 124 -5.84 -1.97 -13.35
N VAL A 125 -4.98 -1.68 -12.38
CA VAL A 125 -3.71 -0.97 -12.62
C VAL A 125 -2.72 -1.81 -13.44
N LEU A 126 -2.66 -3.12 -13.19
CA LEU A 126 -1.76 -4.04 -13.90
C LEU A 126 -2.36 -4.59 -15.20
N MET A 127 -3.60 -4.23 -15.52
CA MET A 127 -4.26 -4.66 -16.74
C MET A 127 -3.74 -3.83 -17.92
N ASP A 128 -3.25 -4.50 -18.96
CA ASP A 128 -3.00 -3.84 -20.23
C ASP A 128 -4.33 -3.63 -20.97
N PHE A 129 -4.81 -2.37 -20.98
CA PHE A 129 -6.06 -2.00 -21.63
C PHE A 129 -6.04 -2.27 -23.16
N GLN A 130 -4.86 -2.43 -23.79
CA GLN A 130 -4.74 -2.77 -25.21
C GLN A 130 -5.20 -4.20 -25.53
N LEU A 131 -5.32 -5.06 -24.52
CA LEU A 131 -5.82 -6.43 -24.66
C LEU A 131 -7.35 -6.52 -24.71
N LEU A 132 -8.05 -5.42 -24.45
CA LEU A 132 -9.51 -5.41 -24.44
C LEU A 132 -10.05 -5.49 -25.87
N LYS A 133 -10.99 -6.43 -26.08
CA LYS A 133 -11.64 -6.67 -27.38
C LYS A 133 -12.37 -5.43 -27.91
N ASP A 134 -12.90 -4.62 -27.01
CA ASP A 134 -13.63 -3.39 -27.33
C ASP A 134 -12.96 -2.19 -26.63
N PRO A 135 -12.15 -1.42 -27.37
CA PRO A 135 -11.54 -0.21 -26.83
C PRO A 135 -12.55 0.87 -26.42
N SER A 136 -13.76 0.87 -27.00
CA SER A 136 -14.79 1.86 -26.66
C SER A 136 -15.39 1.63 -25.27
N ALA A 137 -15.40 0.39 -24.79
CA ALA A 137 -15.81 0.04 -23.44
C ALA A 137 -14.95 0.73 -22.36
N ILE A 138 -13.66 0.96 -22.64
CA ILE A 138 -12.72 1.64 -21.75
C ILE A 138 -13.22 3.06 -21.44
N GLN A 139 -13.59 3.80 -22.48
CA GLN A 139 -14.08 5.18 -22.34
C GLN A 139 -15.38 5.22 -21.53
N ASN A 140 -16.26 4.23 -21.72
CA ASN A 140 -17.51 4.13 -20.96
C ASN A 140 -17.26 3.82 -19.49
N TRP A 141 -16.28 2.97 -19.17
CA TRP A 141 -15.90 2.68 -17.78
C TRP A 141 -15.35 3.93 -17.08
N PHE A 142 -14.40 4.64 -17.69
CA PHE A 142 -13.85 5.86 -17.09
C PHE A 142 -14.86 7.01 -16.96
N ARG A 143 -15.97 6.96 -17.69
CA ARG A 143 -17.08 7.92 -17.58
C ARG A 143 -18.17 7.48 -16.60
N SER A 144 -18.12 6.27 -16.04
CA SER A 144 -19.14 5.81 -15.10
C SER A 144 -18.79 6.20 -13.67
N LEU A 145 -19.79 6.62 -12.90
CA LEU A 145 -19.62 6.93 -11.47
C LEU A 145 -19.23 5.70 -10.64
N GLU A 146 -19.65 4.52 -11.08
CA GLU A 146 -19.37 3.25 -10.40
C GLU A 146 -17.88 2.90 -10.47
N PHE A 147 -17.23 3.21 -11.59
CA PHE A 147 -15.82 2.91 -11.80
C PHE A 147 -14.91 3.83 -10.97
N GLU A 148 -15.41 4.95 -10.44
CA GLU A 148 -14.63 5.83 -9.55
C GLU A 148 -14.14 5.13 -8.28
N PHE A 149 -14.90 4.14 -7.78
CA PHE A 149 -14.44 3.31 -6.67
C PHE A 149 -13.14 2.57 -6.99
N ILE A 150 -12.92 2.20 -8.26
CA ILE A 150 -11.70 1.52 -8.71
C ILE A 150 -10.65 2.56 -9.10
N HIS A 151 -11.05 3.55 -9.88
CA HIS A 151 -10.19 4.58 -10.45
C HIS A 151 -9.51 5.45 -9.37
N ASN A 152 -10.25 5.84 -8.33
CA ASN A 152 -9.76 6.56 -7.16
C ASN A 152 -9.48 5.62 -5.97
N GLY A 153 -9.26 4.33 -6.26
CA GLY A 153 -9.02 3.27 -5.28
C GLY A 153 -7.72 3.44 -4.48
N TRP A 154 -6.86 4.39 -4.86
CA TRP A 154 -5.64 4.76 -4.12
C TRP A 154 -5.93 5.23 -2.69
N LEU A 155 -7.15 5.73 -2.40
CA LEU A 155 -7.58 6.08 -1.04
C LEU A 155 -7.56 4.91 -0.06
N SER A 156 -7.60 3.67 -0.56
CA SER A 156 -7.48 2.47 0.26
C SER A 156 -6.19 2.47 1.11
N VAL A 157 -5.07 2.98 0.58
CA VAL A 157 -3.80 3.04 1.34
C VAL A 157 -3.87 3.98 2.53
N GLU A 158 -4.69 5.03 2.46
CA GLU A 158 -4.87 5.98 3.56
C GLU A 158 -5.54 5.35 4.77
N THR A 159 -6.36 4.32 4.54
CA THR A 159 -6.92 3.51 5.62
C THR A 159 -5.82 2.78 6.38
N PHE A 160 -4.81 2.24 5.69
CA PHE A 160 -3.72 1.56 6.37
C PHE A 160 -2.80 2.54 7.13
N PHE A 161 -2.49 3.72 6.58
CA PHE A 161 -1.74 4.75 7.30
C PHE A 161 -2.49 5.24 8.55
N LEU A 162 -3.80 5.46 8.44
CA LEU A 162 -4.68 5.75 9.57
C LEU A 162 -4.58 4.66 10.65
N LEU A 163 -4.73 3.39 10.27
CA LEU A 163 -4.63 2.25 11.18
C LEU A 163 -3.26 2.14 11.86
N SER A 164 -2.17 2.39 11.11
CA SER A 164 -0.81 2.48 11.65
C SER A 164 -0.72 3.55 12.74
N GLY A 165 -1.24 4.76 12.49
CA GLY A 165 -1.26 5.85 13.47
C GLY A 165 -2.05 5.53 14.75
N ILE A 166 -3.22 4.90 14.60
CA ILE A 166 -4.05 4.46 15.75
C ILE A 166 -3.27 3.49 16.63
N LEU A 167 -2.72 2.43 16.03
CA LEU A 167 -2.06 1.35 16.77
C LEU A 167 -0.77 1.81 17.45
N VAL A 168 0.01 2.65 16.77
CA VAL A 168 1.23 3.22 17.34
C VAL A 168 0.91 4.09 18.54
N THR A 169 -0.16 4.88 18.48
CA THR A 169 -0.53 5.76 19.58
C THR A 169 -1.17 5.00 20.74
N SER A 170 -2.20 4.19 20.48
CA SER A 170 -2.89 3.44 21.55
C SER A 170 -1.99 2.38 22.19
N GLY A 171 -1.19 1.67 21.39
CA GLY A 171 -0.24 0.67 21.88
C GLY A 171 0.96 1.31 22.55
N GLY A 172 1.50 2.37 21.95
CA GLY A 172 2.65 3.11 22.46
C GLY A 172 2.38 3.80 23.80
N LEU A 173 1.23 4.45 23.97
CA LEU A 173 0.84 5.07 25.24
C LEU A 173 0.62 4.01 26.34
N LYS A 174 -0.02 2.88 26.03
CA LYS A 174 -0.14 1.74 26.96
C LYS A 174 1.23 1.20 27.38
N PHE A 175 2.17 1.08 26.45
CA PHE A 175 3.53 0.65 26.72
C PHE A 175 4.26 1.66 27.62
N LEU A 176 4.19 2.95 27.30
CA LEU A 176 4.81 4.03 28.07
C LEU A 176 4.32 4.08 29.53
N GLN A 177 3.01 3.86 29.75
CA GLN A 177 2.45 3.75 31.10
C GLN A 177 3.03 2.56 31.88
N LYS A 178 3.15 1.39 31.24
CA LYS A 178 3.72 0.19 31.88
C LYS A 178 5.22 0.30 32.15
N SER A 179 5.95 0.94 31.25
CA SER A 179 7.42 1.06 31.31
C SER A 179 7.91 2.29 32.08
N LYS A 180 7.04 3.01 32.81
CA LYS A 180 7.36 4.24 33.55
C LYS A 180 8.11 5.29 32.69
N GLY A 181 7.80 5.35 31.39
CA GLY A 181 8.44 6.29 30.46
C GLY A 181 9.78 5.87 29.86
N CYS A 182 10.32 4.69 30.18
CA CYS A 182 11.50 4.16 29.48
C CYS A 182 11.16 3.85 28.02
N PHE A 183 11.66 4.66 27.09
CA PHE A 183 11.32 4.57 25.67
C PHE A 183 12.53 4.75 24.76
N ASN A 184 13.02 3.64 24.18
CA ASN A 184 14.13 3.67 23.24
C ASN A 184 13.62 3.70 21.80
N VAL A 185 13.57 4.90 21.21
CA VAL A 185 13.16 5.12 19.82
C VAL A 185 13.95 4.23 18.84
N PRO A 186 15.30 4.13 18.91
CA PRO A 186 16.05 3.31 17.95
C PRO A 186 15.71 1.82 18.04
N VAL A 187 15.47 1.31 19.26
CA VAL A 187 15.09 -0.10 19.47
C VAL A 187 13.71 -0.37 18.89
N MET A 188 12.75 0.56 19.05
CA MET A 188 11.41 0.43 18.48
C MET A 188 11.42 0.49 16.95
N ALA A 189 12.23 1.38 16.38
CA ALA A 189 12.44 1.45 14.93
C ALA A 189 13.07 0.16 14.40
N LEU A 190 14.14 -0.33 15.03
CA LEU A 190 14.81 -1.57 14.64
C LEU A 190 13.89 -2.79 14.74
N ARG A 191 13.07 -2.90 15.79
CA ARG A 191 12.08 -3.98 15.90
C ARG A 191 11.05 -3.95 14.78
N ARG A 192 10.61 -2.76 14.34
CA ARG A 192 9.68 -2.64 13.20
C ARG A 192 10.38 -3.01 11.90
N TYR A 193 11.62 -2.55 11.69
CA TYR A 193 12.44 -2.93 10.54
C TYR A 193 12.61 -4.46 10.43
N LEU A 194 13.07 -5.11 11.51
CA LEU A 194 13.28 -6.57 11.55
C LEU A 194 11.99 -7.36 11.37
N ARG A 195 10.83 -6.76 11.68
CA ARG A 195 9.53 -7.38 11.42
C ARG A 195 9.14 -7.32 9.94
N LEU A 196 9.46 -6.24 9.22
CA LEU A 196 9.05 -6.02 7.83
C LEU A 196 10.04 -6.60 6.81
N ALA A 197 11.33 -6.51 7.10
CA ALA A 197 12.40 -6.89 6.18
C ALA A 197 12.34 -8.34 5.69
N PRO A 198 12.05 -9.37 6.53
CA PRO A 198 12.05 -10.76 6.07
C PRO A 198 10.98 -11.04 4.99
N SER A 199 9.77 -10.53 5.19
CA SER A 199 8.69 -10.67 4.20
C SER A 199 8.97 -9.91 2.91
N LEU A 200 9.60 -8.73 3.01
CA LEU A 200 10.00 -7.95 1.85
C LEU A 200 11.09 -8.65 1.04
N LEU A 201 12.12 -9.18 1.69
CA LEU A 201 13.19 -9.95 1.05
C LEU A 201 12.65 -11.18 0.31
N LEU A 202 11.69 -11.88 0.92
CA LEU A 202 11.02 -13.01 0.26
C LEU A 202 10.28 -12.54 -1.00
N LEU A 203 9.46 -11.49 -0.90
CA LEU A 203 8.75 -10.94 -2.05
C LEU A 203 9.71 -10.53 -3.18
N MET A 204 10.78 -9.81 -2.85
CA MET A 204 11.81 -9.40 -3.81
C MET A 204 12.50 -10.61 -4.46
N GLY A 205 12.78 -11.66 -3.69
CA GLY A 205 13.33 -12.91 -4.21
C GLY A 205 12.39 -13.61 -5.20
N LEU A 206 11.08 -13.61 -4.92
CA LEU A 206 10.07 -14.22 -5.80
C LEU A 206 9.93 -13.52 -7.15
N VAL A 207 10.23 -12.22 -7.25
CA VAL A 207 10.21 -11.47 -8.52
C VAL A 207 11.16 -12.09 -9.54
N PHE A 208 12.34 -12.56 -9.10
CA PHE A 208 13.31 -13.19 -9.99
C PHE A 208 12.81 -14.51 -10.60
N PHE A 209 11.80 -15.17 -10.01
CA PHE A 209 11.21 -16.38 -10.57
C PHE A 209 10.16 -16.11 -11.66
N LEU A 210 9.65 -14.88 -11.79
CA LEU A 210 8.61 -14.54 -12.77
C LEU A 210 9.00 -14.83 -14.24
N PRO A 211 10.26 -14.60 -14.67
CA PRO A 211 10.70 -14.97 -16.02
C PRO A 211 10.85 -16.49 -16.26
N LEU A 212 10.83 -17.32 -15.20
CA LEU A 212 10.95 -18.78 -15.31
C LEU A 212 9.59 -19.45 -15.51
N ILE A 213 8.51 -18.83 -15.04
CA ILE A 213 7.15 -19.39 -15.08
C ILE A 213 6.37 -19.03 -16.36
N GLY A 214 6.83 -18.03 -17.12
CA GLY A 214 6.12 -17.50 -18.28
C GLY A 214 7.07 -16.86 -19.30
N SER A 215 6.56 -16.70 -20.53
CA SER A 215 7.29 -16.11 -21.65
C SER A 215 6.29 -15.46 -22.61
N GLY A 216 6.64 -14.33 -23.21
CA GLY A 216 5.80 -13.67 -24.21
C GLY A 216 6.05 -12.16 -24.34
N PRO A 217 5.44 -11.51 -25.37
CA PRO A 217 5.61 -10.08 -25.62
C PRO A 217 5.13 -9.20 -24.44
N PHE A 218 4.09 -9.62 -23.70
CA PHE A 218 3.62 -8.91 -22.51
C PHE A 218 4.53 -9.10 -21.29
N TRP A 219 5.21 -10.26 -21.19
CA TRP A 219 6.23 -10.48 -20.15
C TRP A 219 7.36 -9.46 -20.29
N TYR A 220 7.75 -9.15 -21.53
CA TYR A 220 8.75 -8.12 -21.78
C TYR A 220 8.29 -6.71 -21.39
N GLN A 221 7.00 -6.38 -21.52
CA GLN A 221 6.52 -5.04 -21.17
C GLN A 221 6.38 -4.83 -19.67
N HIS A 222 6.12 -5.89 -18.89
CA HIS A 222 5.82 -5.77 -17.47
C HIS A 222 6.82 -6.48 -16.55
N VAL A 223 7.19 -7.72 -16.86
CA VAL A 223 8.04 -8.56 -16.00
C VAL A 223 9.52 -8.21 -16.16
N ASP A 224 10.01 -8.07 -17.40
CA ASP A 224 11.44 -7.80 -17.63
C ASP A 224 11.90 -6.46 -17.03
N PRO A 225 11.16 -5.32 -17.19
CA PRO A 225 11.51 -4.05 -16.57
C PRO A 225 11.45 -4.12 -15.04
N GLN A 226 10.52 -4.92 -14.50
CA GLN A 226 10.43 -5.13 -13.05
C GLN A 226 11.65 -5.88 -12.52
N VAL A 227 12.10 -6.93 -13.20
CA VAL A 227 13.29 -7.70 -12.82
C VAL A 227 14.57 -6.85 -12.99
N GLU A 228 14.67 -6.05 -14.05
CA GLU A 228 15.78 -5.12 -14.26
C GLU A 228 15.82 -4.06 -13.16
N SER A 229 14.69 -3.42 -12.86
CA SER A 229 14.60 -2.41 -11.79
C SER A 229 14.94 -3.02 -10.43
N CYS A 230 14.47 -4.24 -10.14
CA CYS A 230 14.84 -4.94 -8.92
C CYS A 230 16.35 -5.23 -8.86
N THR A 231 16.95 -5.68 -9.94
CA THR A 231 18.40 -5.95 -10.01
C THR A 231 19.23 -4.69 -9.74
N LYS A 232 18.79 -3.53 -10.23
CA LYS A 232 19.51 -2.26 -10.09
C LYS A 232 19.24 -1.55 -8.76
N TYR A 233 18.01 -1.65 -8.23
CA TYR A 233 17.52 -0.84 -7.12
C TYR A 233 17.07 -1.63 -5.89
N TRP A 234 17.38 -2.94 -5.77
CA TRP A 234 17.02 -3.76 -4.60
C TRP A 234 17.41 -3.11 -3.26
N TRP A 235 18.58 -2.48 -3.21
CA TRP A 235 19.12 -1.84 -2.00
C TRP A 235 18.22 -0.69 -1.50
N THR A 236 17.56 0.05 -2.39
CA THR A 236 16.64 1.14 -2.02
C THR A 236 15.42 0.60 -1.27
N SER A 237 14.94 -0.57 -1.68
CA SER A 237 13.78 -1.25 -1.08
C SER A 237 14.17 -1.84 0.28
N LEU A 238 15.38 -2.42 0.39
CA LEU A 238 15.90 -2.94 1.66
C LEU A 238 16.14 -1.84 2.70
N LEU A 239 16.62 -0.67 2.27
CA LEU A 239 16.81 0.49 3.14
C LEU A 239 15.51 1.25 3.43
N PHE A 240 14.36 0.84 2.87
CA PHE A 240 13.08 1.52 3.02
C PHE A 240 13.13 3.01 2.59
N ILE A 241 13.80 3.29 1.47
CA ILE A 241 13.93 4.63 0.86
C ILE A 241 13.54 4.68 -0.62
N SER A 242 12.96 3.59 -1.16
CA SER A 242 12.58 3.49 -2.58
C SER A 242 11.66 4.62 -3.04
N ASN A 243 10.80 5.09 -2.15
CA ASN A 243 9.86 6.18 -2.36
C ASN A 243 10.50 7.55 -2.67
N TRP A 244 11.79 7.76 -2.41
CA TRP A 244 12.48 9.01 -2.73
C TRP A 244 13.09 9.02 -4.14
N PHE A 245 13.23 7.85 -4.76
CA PHE A 245 13.86 7.68 -6.06
C PHE A 245 12.84 7.66 -7.21
N GLY A 246 11.55 7.48 -6.89
CA GLY A 246 10.45 7.35 -7.83
C GLY A 246 9.94 5.91 -7.95
N ILE A 247 8.74 5.75 -8.51
CA ILE A 247 8.03 4.48 -8.64
C ILE A 247 8.79 3.47 -9.51
N ASP A 248 9.47 3.96 -10.54
CA ASP A 248 10.23 3.14 -11.50
C ASP A 248 11.55 2.60 -10.93
N LYS A 249 12.01 3.16 -9.80
CA LYS A 249 13.28 2.82 -9.14
C LYS A 249 13.09 2.00 -7.86
N GLY A 250 11.98 1.28 -7.75
CA GLY A 250 11.74 0.29 -6.71
C GLY A 250 11.73 -1.14 -7.27
N CYS A 251 12.04 -2.15 -6.45
CA CYS A 251 12.01 -3.55 -6.90
C CYS A 251 10.58 -4.06 -7.20
N THR A 252 9.58 -3.60 -6.46
CA THR A 252 8.16 -3.93 -6.71
C THR A 252 7.29 -2.69 -6.53
N LEU A 253 6.12 -2.68 -7.20
CA LEU A 253 5.14 -1.59 -7.12
C LEU A 253 4.67 -1.29 -5.69
N VAL A 254 4.79 -2.23 -4.75
CA VAL A 254 4.31 -2.08 -3.38
C VAL A 254 5.40 -1.64 -2.39
N THR A 255 6.68 -1.60 -2.78
CA THR A 255 7.77 -1.31 -1.82
C THR A 255 7.72 0.12 -1.27
N TRP A 256 7.23 1.09 -2.05
CA TRP A 256 7.12 2.47 -1.60
C TRP A 256 6.22 2.62 -0.37
N TYR A 257 5.14 1.84 -0.29
CA TYR A 257 4.19 1.90 0.82
C TYR A 257 4.87 1.46 2.12
N LEU A 258 5.64 0.36 2.06
CA LEU A 258 6.41 -0.13 3.20
C LEU A 258 7.48 0.88 3.63
N ALA A 259 8.15 1.51 2.67
CA ALA A 259 9.10 2.59 2.93
C ALA A 259 8.45 3.77 3.64
N ALA A 260 7.33 4.26 3.11
CA ALA A 260 6.55 5.35 3.70
C ALA A 260 6.04 5.00 5.11
N ASP A 261 5.54 3.79 5.34
CA ASP A 261 5.03 3.35 6.64
C ASP A 261 6.13 3.29 7.72
N LEU A 262 7.35 2.83 7.38
CA LEU A 262 8.48 2.85 8.31
C LEU A 262 8.95 4.28 8.60
N GLN A 263 9.02 5.14 7.58
CA GLN A 263 9.41 6.54 7.73
C GLN A 263 8.41 7.31 8.62
N LEU A 264 7.11 7.19 8.33
CA LEU A 264 6.05 7.79 9.13
C LEU A 264 6.01 7.24 10.55
N TYR A 265 6.30 5.95 10.74
CA TYR A 265 6.41 5.38 12.08
C TYR A 265 7.52 6.05 12.90
N ILE A 266 8.70 6.26 12.32
CA ILE A 266 9.80 6.92 13.03
C ILE A 266 9.37 8.32 13.46
N VAL A 267 8.75 9.11 12.56
CA VAL A 267 8.19 10.43 12.89
C VAL A 267 7.14 10.34 13.99
N ALA A 268 6.24 9.36 13.90
CA ALA A 268 5.17 9.14 14.86
C ALA A 268 5.69 8.78 16.27
N LEU A 269 6.83 8.10 16.40
CA LEU A 269 7.45 7.84 17.71
C LEU A 269 7.83 9.15 18.41
N PHE A 270 8.29 10.17 17.68
CA PHE A 270 8.57 11.49 18.26
C PHE A 270 7.28 12.22 18.66
N PHE A 271 6.27 12.21 17.80
CA PHE A 271 4.95 12.78 18.14
C PHE A 271 4.34 12.10 19.38
N LEU A 272 4.47 10.78 19.48
CA LEU A 272 4.01 10.00 20.62
C LEU A 272 4.71 10.42 21.92
N LEU A 273 6.03 10.64 21.90
CA LEU A 273 6.79 11.10 23.06
C LEU A 273 6.32 12.48 23.55
N VAL A 274 6.12 13.42 22.61
CA VAL A 274 5.61 14.75 22.95
C VAL A 274 4.18 14.66 23.47
N LEU A 275 3.34 13.82 22.87
CA LEU A 275 1.95 13.61 23.29
C LEU A 275 1.86 13.01 24.71
N ASN A 276 2.77 12.09 25.05
CA ASN A 276 2.84 11.48 26.38
C ASN A 276 3.28 12.50 27.46
N LYS A 277 4.28 13.34 27.16
CA LYS A 277 4.83 14.30 28.14
C LYS A 277 4.00 15.59 28.22
N TYR A 278 3.58 16.11 27.06
CA TYR A 278 2.90 17.40 26.90
C TYR A 278 1.66 17.23 26.02
N CYS A 279 0.60 16.67 26.59
CA CYS A 279 -0.63 16.34 25.86
C CYS A 279 -1.17 17.46 24.95
N LYS A 280 -1.33 18.69 25.47
CA LYS A 280 -1.89 19.81 24.68
C LYS A 280 -0.99 20.19 23.50
N LEU A 281 0.32 20.21 23.74
CA LEU A 281 1.32 20.50 22.71
C LEU A 281 1.36 19.38 21.65
N GLY A 282 1.32 18.11 22.07
CA GLY A 282 1.29 16.98 21.15
C GLY A 282 0.06 17.00 20.24
N VAL A 283 -1.12 17.28 20.79
CA VAL A 283 -2.35 17.45 19.99
C VAL A 283 -2.23 18.64 19.03
N ALA A 284 -1.70 19.78 19.48
CA ALA A 284 -1.49 20.94 18.62
C ALA A 284 -0.53 20.64 17.46
N ILE A 285 0.57 19.92 17.70
CA ILE A 285 1.52 19.49 16.67
C ILE A 285 0.84 18.55 15.67
N LEU A 286 0.04 17.58 16.12
CA LEU A 286 -0.67 16.66 15.23
C LEU A 286 -1.67 17.40 14.33
N VAL A 287 -2.49 18.28 14.89
CA VAL A 287 -3.46 19.10 14.12
C VAL A 287 -2.73 20.00 13.13
N THR A 288 -1.65 20.65 13.56
CA THR A 288 -0.84 21.50 12.67
C THR A 288 -0.22 20.68 11.53
N SER A 289 0.27 19.47 11.82
CA SER A 289 0.85 18.57 10.81
C SER A 289 -0.18 18.14 9.76
N VAL A 290 -1.45 17.92 10.15
CA VAL A 290 -2.55 17.66 9.21
C VAL A 290 -2.76 18.86 8.28
N ILE A 291 -2.84 20.07 8.83
CA ILE A 291 -3.07 21.30 8.05
C ILE A 291 -1.91 21.54 7.07
N VAL A 292 -0.67 21.42 7.56
CA VAL A 292 0.55 21.59 6.75
C VAL A 292 0.60 20.55 5.63
N SER A 293 0.25 19.29 5.91
CA SER A 293 0.19 18.23 4.90
C SER A 293 -0.83 18.56 3.79
N CYS A 294 -2.04 19.01 4.15
CA CYS A 294 -3.05 19.42 3.17
C CYS A 294 -2.58 20.59 2.30
N PHE A 295 -1.98 21.61 2.94
CA PHE A 295 -1.48 22.79 2.23
C PHE A 295 -0.30 22.44 1.31
N ALA A 296 0.63 21.59 1.76
CA ALA A 296 1.76 21.15 0.96
C ALA A 296 1.32 20.40 -0.31
N VAL A 297 0.34 19.49 -0.19
CA VAL A 297 -0.22 18.77 -1.35
C VAL A 297 -0.94 19.72 -2.30
N GLY A 298 -1.73 20.66 -1.77
CA GLY A 298 -2.38 21.69 -2.58
C GLY A 298 -1.38 22.59 -3.32
N LEU A 299 -0.32 23.04 -2.64
CA LEU A 299 0.75 23.84 -3.23
C LEU A 299 1.51 23.07 -4.30
N GLN A 300 1.82 21.80 -4.06
CA GLN A 300 2.49 20.93 -5.02
C GLN A 300 1.64 20.73 -6.28
N THR A 301 0.32 20.60 -6.11
CA THR A 301 -0.65 20.51 -7.21
C THR A 301 -0.68 21.81 -8.02
N LEU A 302 -0.65 22.97 -7.34
CA LEU A 302 -0.61 24.28 -7.98
C LEU A 302 0.67 24.50 -8.79
N VAL A 303 1.83 24.26 -8.18
CA VAL A 303 3.16 24.56 -8.77
C VAL A 303 3.48 23.63 -9.93
N ASN A 304 3.22 22.33 -9.77
CA ASN A 304 3.60 21.34 -10.78
C ASN A 304 2.50 21.06 -11.81
N ASN A 305 1.34 21.73 -11.69
CA ASN A 305 0.18 21.56 -12.58
C ASN A 305 -0.25 20.08 -12.75
N ILE A 306 -0.27 19.37 -11.62
CA ILE A 306 -0.54 17.93 -11.54
C ILE A 306 -2.05 17.69 -11.42
N MET A 307 -2.54 16.55 -11.89
CA MET A 307 -3.92 16.13 -11.65
C MET A 307 -4.22 15.96 -10.15
N PRO A 308 -5.44 16.26 -9.69
CA PRO A 308 -5.72 16.33 -8.27
C PRO A 308 -5.83 14.96 -7.56
N SER A 309 -5.94 13.87 -8.33
CA SER A 309 -5.81 12.49 -7.83
C SER A 309 -4.98 11.64 -8.78
N ALA A 310 -4.37 10.57 -8.25
CA ALA A 310 -3.76 9.52 -9.06
C ALA A 310 -4.89 8.79 -9.79
N MET A 311 -4.95 8.95 -11.10
CA MET A 311 -6.02 8.40 -11.92
C MET A 311 -5.42 7.35 -12.84
N ILE A 312 -6.05 6.19 -12.92
CA ILE A 312 -5.69 5.18 -13.92
C ILE A 312 -6.08 5.78 -15.28
N SER A 313 -5.13 6.23 -16.10
CA SER A 313 -5.44 6.84 -17.39
C SER A 313 -4.73 6.08 -18.51
N ALA A 314 -5.48 5.77 -19.57
CA ALA A 314 -4.96 5.12 -20.76
C ALA A 314 -4.31 6.11 -21.77
N VAL A 315 -4.41 7.42 -21.53
CA VAL A 315 -4.21 8.44 -22.58
C VAL A 315 -2.95 9.29 -22.40
N ASN A 316 -2.43 9.45 -21.18
CA ASN A 316 -1.31 10.38 -20.95
C ASN A 316 -0.34 9.90 -19.86
N ASP A 317 0.62 9.06 -20.27
CA ASP A 317 1.55 8.35 -19.40
C ASP A 317 2.40 9.32 -18.54
N ASP A 318 2.92 10.40 -19.13
CA ASP A 318 3.79 11.37 -18.44
C ASP A 318 3.10 12.04 -17.24
N LYS A 319 1.83 12.44 -17.39
CA LYS A 319 1.07 13.09 -16.31
C LYS A 319 0.75 12.09 -15.21
N VAL A 320 0.43 10.84 -15.56
CA VAL A 320 0.19 9.77 -14.58
C VAL A 320 1.45 9.48 -13.79
N HIS A 321 2.60 9.33 -14.46
CA HIS A 321 3.90 9.14 -13.81
C HIS A 321 4.27 10.29 -12.86
N GLN A 322 3.98 11.54 -13.24
CA GLN A 322 4.20 12.70 -12.35
C GLN A 322 3.31 12.63 -11.10
N VAL A 323 2.01 12.34 -11.24
CA VAL A 323 1.11 12.21 -10.07
C VAL A 323 1.58 11.08 -9.14
N LEU A 324 1.97 9.94 -9.72
CA LEU A 324 2.46 8.80 -8.95
C LEU A 324 3.72 9.16 -8.16
N ASN A 325 4.71 9.77 -8.80
CA ASN A 325 5.98 10.10 -8.15
C ASN A 325 5.87 11.24 -7.13
N HIS A 326 5.11 12.28 -7.46
CA HIS A 326 5.06 13.49 -6.65
C HIS A 326 4.00 13.46 -5.56
N VAL A 327 2.90 12.74 -5.76
CA VAL A 327 1.75 12.76 -4.84
C VAL A 327 1.51 11.40 -4.18
N HIS A 328 1.55 10.31 -4.94
CA HIS A 328 1.19 8.99 -4.42
C HIS A 328 2.33 8.26 -3.69
N VAL A 329 3.55 8.31 -4.22
CA VAL A 329 4.72 7.64 -3.64
C VAL A 329 5.40 8.52 -2.59
N TYR A 330 5.20 9.84 -2.67
CA TYR A 330 5.89 10.81 -1.83
C TYR A 330 5.35 10.80 -0.38
N THR A 331 6.15 10.33 0.56
CA THR A 331 5.71 10.10 1.96
C THR A 331 5.07 11.28 2.68
N PRO A 332 5.54 12.54 2.55
CA PRO A 332 4.93 13.66 3.26
C PRO A 332 3.44 13.90 2.94
N THR A 333 2.94 13.44 1.80
CA THR A 333 1.51 13.57 1.44
C THR A 333 0.60 12.70 2.31
N HIS A 334 1.13 11.63 2.89
CA HIS A 334 0.41 10.69 3.76
C HIS A 334 0.49 11.04 5.25
N LEU A 335 1.23 12.11 5.61
CA LEU A 335 1.39 12.52 7.00
C LEU A 335 0.05 12.92 7.63
N GLY A 336 -0.83 13.60 6.88
CA GLY A 336 -2.16 14.00 7.34
C GLY A 336 -3.02 12.83 7.81
N PRO A 337 -3.35 11.86 6.93
CA PRO A 337 -4.04 10.61 7.26
C PRO A 337 -3.44 9.87 8.47
N TYR A 338 -2.12 9.76 8.54
CA TYR A 338 -1.43 9.13 9.66
C TYR A 338 -1.67 9.88 10.98
N CYS A 339 -1.58 11.22 10.96
CA CYS A 339 -1.82 12.07 12.14
C CYS A 339 -3.28 12.02 12.61
N ILE A 340 -4.26 11.93 11.70
CA ILE A 340 -5.68 11.65 12.06
C ILE A 340 -5.77 10.33 12.82
N GLY A 341 -5.02 9.31 12.39
CA GLY A 341 -4.94 8.03 13.06
C GLY A 341 -4.37 8.14 14.47
N MET A 342 -3.30 8.92 14.64
CA MET A 342 -2.73 9.19 15.95
C MET A 342 -3.69 9.93 16.89
N LEU A 343 -4.40 10.95 16.38
CA LEU A 343 -5.42 11.68 17.13
C LEU A 343 -6.54 10.75 17.58
N LEU A 344 -7.04 9.88 16.69
CA LEU A 344 -8.04 8.89 17.05
C LEU A 344 -7.50 7.90 18.09
N GLY A 345 -6.28 7.38 17.91
CA GLY A 345 -5.64 6.48 18.86
C GLY A 345 -5.52 7.10 20.26
N TYR A 346 -5.23 8.40 20.34
CA TYR A 346 -5.22 9.17 21.58
C TYR A 346 -6.61 9.33 22.21
N ILE A 347 -7.61 9.68 21.40
CA ILE A 347 -9.01 9.83 21.85
C ILE A 347 -9.53 8.48 22.39
N VAL A 348 -9.28 7.38 21.68
CA VAL A 348 -9.67 6.03 22.11
C VAL A 348 -8.95 5.64 23.40
N PHE A 349 -7.68 6.01 23.55
CA PHE A 349 -6.92 5.70 24.76
C PHE A 349 -7.43 6.46 26.00
N LYS A 350 -7.76 7.75 25.86
CA LYS A 350 -8.14 8.60 27.02
C LYS A 350 -9.64 8.70 27.28
N TYR A 351 -10.47 8.68 26.24
CA TYR A 351 -11.90 9.00 26.32
C TYR A 351 -12.79 7.84 25.87
N ARG A 352 -12.32 6.59 26.00
CA ARG A 352 -13.06 5.40 25.58
C ARG A 352 -14.45 5.30 26.20
N GLU A 353 -14.55 5.59 27.49
CA GLU A 353 -15.77 5.44 28.28
C GLU A 353 -16.69 6.67 28.20
N HIS A 354 -16.25 7.75 27.56
CA HIS A 354 -17.01 8.99 27.50
C HIS A 354 -18.26 8.80 26.63
N LYS A 355 -19.46 9.01 27.20
CA LYS A 355 -20.74 8.80 26.51
C LYS A 355 -21.09 9.99 25.62
N LEU A 356 -21.23 9.75 24.32
CA LEU A 356 -21.74 10.74 23.36
C LEU A 356 -23.27 10.73 23.33
N ALA A 357 -23.87 11.91 23.19
CA ALA A 357 -25.31 12.01 22.95
C ALA A 357 -25.69 11.42 21.58
N ARG A 358 -26.92 10.92 21.44
CA ARG A 358 -27.40 10.28 20.20
C ARG A 358 -27.30 11.20 18.99
N GLY A 359 -27.55 12.50 19.16
CA GLY A 359 -27.42 13.50 18.10
C GLY A 359 -26.02 13.50 17.47
N TYR A 360 -24.97 13.57 18.29
CA TYR A 360 -23.58 13.54 17.82
C TYR A 360 -23.21 12.24 17.08
N VAL A 361 -23.81 11.12 17.48
CA VAL A 361 -23.58 9.83 16.81
C VAL A 361 -24.21 9.83 15.42
N ILE A 362 -25.46 10.30 15.30
CA ILE A 362 -26.17 10.39 14.02
C ILE A 362 -25.45 11.36 13.08
N THR A 363 -25.09 12.55 13.56
CA THR A 363 -24.36 13.53 12.75
C THR A 363 -23.01 12.99 12.30
N GLY A 364 -22.30 12.25 13.16
CA GLY A 364 -21.02 11.64 12.78
C GLY A 364 -21.18 10.59 11.69
N TRP A 365 -22.22 9.76 11.72
CA TRP A 365 -22.50 8.80 10.65
C TRP A 365 -22.84 9.48 9.32
N LEU A 366 -23.71 10.50 9.35
CA LEU A 366 -24.07 11.27 8.15
C LEU A 366 -22.84 11.97 7.54
N LEU A 367 -22.03 12.61 8.38
CA LEU A 367 -20.79 13.26 7.94
C LEU A 367 -19.76 12.25 7.41
N SER A 368 -19.63 11.08 8.05
CA SER A 368 -18.72 10.02 7.58
C SER A 368 -19.12 9.51 6.19
N ILE A 369 -20.41 9.26 5.95
CA ILE A 369 -20.91 8.85 4.62
C ILE A 369 -20.65 9.97 3.61
N LEU A 370 -21.02 11.22 3.94
CA LEU A 370 -20.79 12.36 3.07
C LEU A 370 -19.31 12.50 2.69
N PHE A 371 -18.41 12.46 3.68
CA PHE A 371 -16.97 12.59 3.48
C PHE A 371 -16.37 11.43 2.67
N ALA A 372 -16.78 10.19 2.95
CA ALA A 372 -16.32 9.04 2.16
C ALA A 372 -16.77 9.15 0.71
N MET A 373 -18.05 9.46 0.47
CA MET A 373 -18.60 9.60 -0.88
C MET A 373 -18.02 10.79 -1.62
N SER A 374 -17.85 11.95 -0.97
CA SER A 374 -17.24 13.13 -1.59
C SER A 374 -15.78 12.90 -1.96
N SER A 375 -15.03 12.19 -1.12
CA SER A 375 -13.62 11.89 -1.40
C SER A 375 -13.43 10.84 -2.48
N VAL A 376 -14.36 9.89 -2.64
CA VAL A 376 -14.27 8.87 -3.69
C VAL A 376 -14.83 9.37 -5.01
N LEU A 377 -16.04 9.93 -5.02
CA LEU A 377 -16.73 10.37 -6.24
C LEU A 377 -16.34 11.78 -6.68
N GLY A 378 -15.73 12.59 -5.81
CA GLY A 378 -15.32 13.95 -6.16
C GLY A 378 -14.25 14.01 -7.25
N SER A 379 -13.55 12.90 -7.53
CA SER A 379 -12.63 12.78 -8.67
C SER A 379 -13.34 12.82 -10.02
N HIS A 380 -14.62 12.45 -10.09
CA HIS A 380 -15.29 12.11 -11.34
C HIS A 380 -15.28 13.21 -12.40
N ARG A 381 -15.51 14.45 -11.98
CA ARG A 381 -15.51 15.59 -12.91
C ARG A 381 -14.11 15.89 -13.45
N PHE A 382 -13.08 15.66 -12.65
CA PHE A 382 -11.69 15.76 -13.09
C PHE A 382 -11.30 14.60 -14.03
N SER A 383 -11.88 13.41 -13.84
CA SER A 383 -11.64 12.22 -14.67
C SER A 383 -12.29 12.30 -16.05
N THR A 384 -13.47 12.93 -16.14
CA THR A 384 -14.25 13.06 -17.39
C THR A 384 -13.76 14.19 -18.30
N GLY A 385 -12.85 15.04 -17.81
CA GLY A 385 -12.27 16.15 -18.56
C GLY A 385 -13.13 17.41 -18.60
N ASP A 386 -14.12 17.52 -17.70
CA ASP A 386 -14.90 18.74 -17.53
C ASP A 386 -13.95 19.89 -17.14
N GLU A 387 -14.17 21.09 -17.72
CA GLU A 387 -13.44 22.30 -17.35
C GLU A 387 -13.82 22.74 -15.93
N GLU A 388 -13.15 22.17 -14.95
CA GLU A 388 -13.30 22.53 -13.54
C GLU A 388 -12.38 23.66 -13.13
N SER A 389 -12.80 24.45 -12.14
CA SER A 389 -11.96 25.53 -11.64
C SER A 389 -10.66 24.97 -11.06
N ARG A 390 -9.53 25.58 -11.41
CA ARG A 390 -8.21 25.20 -10.86
C ARG A 390 -8.18 25.26 -9.33
N ALA A 391 -8.95 26.17 -8.74
CA ALA A 391 -9.10 26.28 -7.29
C ALA A 391 -9.76 25.03 -6.67
N LEU A 392 -10.80 24.48 -7.31
CA LEU A 392 -11.46 23.27 -6.84
C LEU A 392 -10.53 22.04 -6.94
N ALA A 393 -9.76 21.93 -8.03
CA ALA A 393 -8.76 20.87 -8.18
C ALA A 393 -7.71 20.90 -7.05
N ILE A 394 -7.17 22.09 -6.75
CA ILE A 394 -6.19 22.28 -5.67
C ILE A 394 -6.78 21.93 -4.30
N LEU A 395 -8.00 22.41 -4.04
CA LEU A 395 -8.70 22.13 -2.79
C LEU A 395 -8.91 20.63 -2.63
N TYR A 396 -9.47 19.98 -3.65
CA TYR A 396 -9.70 18.54 -3.65
C TYR A 396 -8.41 17.77 -3.42
N ALA A 397 -7.35 18.06 -4.20
CA ALA A 397 -6.04 17.42 -4.06
C ALA A 397 -5.50 17.50 -2.63
N GLY A 398 -5.58 18.68 -2.01
CA GLY A 398 -5.08 18.92 -0.66
C GLY A 398 -5.87 18.19 0.43
N VAL A 399 -7.19 18.06 0.31
CA VAL A 399 -8.05 17.64 1.43
C VAL A 399 -8.67 16.25 1.31
N HIS A 400 -8.87 15.72 0.10
CA HIS A 400 -9.67 14.51 -0.13
C HIS A 400 -9.20 13.30 0.70
N ARG A 401 -7.88 13.11 0.83
CA ARG A 401 -7.26 12.03 1.62
C ARG A 401 -7.56 12.17 3.12
N VAL A 402 -7.38 13.38 3.67
CA VAL A 402 -7.64 13.65 5.09
C VAL A 402 -9.12 13.54 5.42
N VAL A 403 -9.98 14.04 4.52
CA VAL A 403 -11.45 13.92 4.65
C VAL A 403 -11.88 12.45 4.63
N PHE A 404 -11.32 11.66 3.71
CA PHE A 404 -11.56 10.22 3.63
C PHE A 404 -11.09 9.50 4.90
N SER A 405 -9.85 9.74 5.36
CA SER A 405 -9.33 9.15 6.59
C SER A 405 -10.15 9.54 7.81
N SER A 406 -10.69 10.77 7.85
CA SER A 406 -11.58 11.22 8.92
C SER A 406 -12.92 10.47 8.91
N ALA A 407 -13.46 10.19 7.73
CA ALA A 407 -14.65 9.35 7.59
C ALA A 407 -14.41 7.94 8.15
N VAL A 408 -13.31 7.29 7.75
CA VAL A 408 -12.93 5.96 8.25
C VAL A 408 -12.61 5.98 9.75
N ALA A 409 -11.97 7.04 10.24
CA ALA A 409 -11.69 7.24 11.65
C ALA A 409 -12.98 7.26 12.49
N TRP A 410 -14.04 7.92 12.00
CA TRP A 410 -15.35 7.89 12.66
C TRP A 410 -15.93 6.47 12.75
N VAL A 411 -15.91 5.72 11.64
CA VAL A 411 -16.39 4.33 11.61
C VAL A 411 -15.65 3.48 12.64
N LEU A 412 -14.32 3.58 12.68
CA LEU A 412 -13.48 2.88 13.65
C LEU A 412 -13.81 3.30 15.09
N TYR A 413 -13.93 4.60 15.36
CA TYR A 413 -14.29 5.11 16.68
C TYR A 413 -15.65 4.59 17.15
N ALA A 414 -16.67 4.63 16.29
CA ALA A 414 -18.01 4.14 16.57
C ALA A 414 -17.99 2.64 16.86
N CYS A 415 -17.25 1.85 16.09
CA CYS A 415 -17.10 0.41 16.31
C CYS A 415 -16.36 0.08 17.61
N ILE A 416 -15.22 0.73 17.89
CA ILE A 416 -14.42 0.51 19.11
C ILE A 416 -15.20 0.86 20.39
N THR A 417 -16.06 1.88 20.32
CA THR A 417 -16.87 2.34 21.47
C THR A 417 -18.22 1.66 21.60
N GLY A 418 -18.51 0.61 20.80
CA GLY A 418 -19.76 -0.14 20.85
C GLY A 418 -20.99 0.64 20.34
N ARG A 419 -20.76 1.63 19.48
CA ARG A 419 -21.76 2.53 18.87
C ARG A 419 -22.01 2.25 17.38
N GLY A 420 -21.44 1.16 16.87
CA GLY A 420 -21.64 0.68 15.49
C GLY A 420 -22.98 -0.02 15.22
N GLY A 421 -23.91 -0.03 16.18
CA GLY A 421 -25.19 -0.75 16.10
C GLY A 421 -25.23 -2.02 16.96
N LYS A 422 -26.36 -2.74 16.93
CA LYS A 422 -26.63 -3.90 17.81
C LYS A 422 -25.60 -5.04 17.69
N GLY A 423 -24.85 -5.12 16.60
CA GLY A 423 -23.77 -6.11 16.41
C GLY A 423 -22.43 -5.77 17.06
N ALA A 424 -22.24 -4.55 17.59
CA ALA A 424 -20.98 -4.10 18.21
C ALA A 424 -20.94 -4.28 19.74
N ARG A 425 -21.94 -4.96 20.33
CA ARG A 425 -22.11 -5.10 21.79
C ARG A 425 -21.87 -6.51 22.35
N ASN A 426 -21.47 -7.47 21.52
CA ASN A 426 -21.20 -8.83 21.96
C ASN A 426 -19.71 -9.12 22.01
#